data_AF-A0A3B0Z5P6-F1
#
_entry.id   AF-A0A3B0Z5P6-F1
#
_cell.length_a   1.000
_cell.length_b   1.000
_cell.length_c   1.000
_cell.angle_alpha   90.00
_cell.angle_beta   90.00
_cell.angle_gamma   90.00
#
_symmetry.space_group_name_H-M   'P 1'
#
loop_
_entity.id
_entity.type
_entity.pdbx_description
1 polymer ?
#
loop_
_entity_poly.entity_id
_entity_poly.type
_entity_poly.pdbx_seq_one_letter_code
_entity_poly.pdbx_strand_id
1 'polypeptide(L)' 'MSMADRDGVIWYDGEMCPWRDATTHVLTHTL' A
#
# COMPACT_ATOMS: atom_id res chain seq x y z
N MET A 1 -10.35 -12.86 4.07
CA MET A 1 -9.60 -12.36 2.90
C MET A 1 -8.94 -11.04 3.30
N SER A 2 -7.61 -10.96 3.23
CA SER A 2 -6.85 -9.76 3.62
C SER A 2 -6.91 -8.71 2.52
N MET A 3 -7.10 -7.43 2.89
CA MET A 3 -7.08 -6.31 1.94
C MET A 3 -5.64 -5.95 1.52
N ALA A 4 -4.63 -6.40 2.29
CA ALA A 4 -3.21 -6.14 2.04
C ALA A 4 -2.56 -7.19 1.12
N ASP A 5 -3.12 -8.40 1.05
CA ASP A 5 -2.58 -9.51 0.28
C ASP A 5 -3.35 -9.69 -1.03
N ARG A 6 -3.08 -8.80 -1.99
CA ARG A 6 -3.63 -8.86 -3.34
C ARG A 6 -2.55 -8.72 -4.38
N ASP A 7 -2.76 -9.38 -5.50
CA ASP A 7 -1.91 -9.22 -6.68
C ASP A 7 -2.46 -8.07 -7.53
N GLY A 8 -1.56 -7.17 -7.92
CA GLY A 8 -1.90 -5.96 -8.65
C GLY A 8 -0.95 -4.81 -8.34
N VAL A 9 -1.23 -3.67 -8.93
CA VAL A 9 -0.50 -2.41 -8.72
C VAL A 9 -1.44 -1.38 -8.13
N ILE A 10 -0.94 -0.57 -7.20
CA ILE A 10 -1.64 0.57 -6.62
C ILE A 10 -0.86 1.82 -6.97
N TRP A 11 -1.59 2.92 -7.18
CA TRP A 11 -0.96 4.22 -7.31
C TRP A 11 -0.66 4.76 -5.92
N TYR A 12 0.61 4.98 -5.61
CA TYR A 12 1.09 5.45 -4.32
C TYR A 12 2.10 6.58 -4.57
N ASP A 13 1.84 7.76 -4.01
CA ASP A 13 2.74 8.93 -4.03
C ASP A 13 3.33 9.32 -5.41
N GLY A 14 2.56 9.15 -6.49
CA GLY A 14 3.01 9.52 -7.85
C GLY A 14 3.36 8.35 -8.76
N GLU A 15 3.56 7.15 -8.21
CA GLU A 15 4.07 5.99 -8.93
C GLU A 15 3.18 4.75 -8.79
N MET A 16 3.32 3.82 -9.74
CA MET A 16 2.63 2.53 -9.70
C MET A 16 3.51 1.53 -8.97
N CYS A 17 3.16 1.20 -7.72
CA CYS A 17 3.87 0.21 -6.91
C CYS A 17 3.04 -1.08 -6.78
N PRO A 18 3.66 -2.24 -6.51
CA PRO A 18 2.93 -3.47 -6.21
C PRO A 18 2.04 -3.29 -4.98
N TRP A 19 0.83 -3.83 -5.02
CA TRP A 19 -0.16 -3.70 -3.94
C TRP A 19 0.37 -4.11 -2.56
N ARG A 20 1.27 -5.11 -2.54
CA ARG A 20 1.91 -5.65 -1.33
C ARG A 20 2.94 -4.69 -0.72
N ASP A 21 3.54 -3.83 -1.55
CA ASP A 21 4.62 -2.92 -1.16
C ASP A 21 4.07 -1.55 -0.72
N ALA A 22 2.78 -1.27 -0.97
CA ALA A 22 2.08 -0.04 -0.57
C ALA A 22 1.74 0.00 0.93
N THR A 23 2.76 -0.10 1.80
CA THR A 23 2.58 -0.03 3.26
C THR A 23 3.00 1.32 3.83
N THR A 24 2.22 1.86 4.78
CA THR A 24 2.60 3.07 5.53
C THR A 24 3.19 2.69 6.90
N HIS A 25 4.02 3.57 7.46
CA HIS A 25 4.62 3.34 8.78
C HIS A 25 3.57 3.40 9.90
N VAL A 26 3.78 2.64 10.98
CA VAL A 26 2.82 2.58 12.10
C VAL A 26 2.65 3.91 12.85
N LEU A 27 3.60 4.83 12.70
CA LEU A 27 3.56 6.18 13.29
C LEU A 27 3.09 7.24 12.30
N THR A 28 2.42 6.83 11.21
CA THR A 28 1.77 7.78 10.30
C THR A 28 0.64 8.47 11.06
N HIS A 29 0.68 9.80 11.10
CA HIS A 29 -0.28 10.62 11.87
C HIS A 29 -1.76 10.35 11.51
N THR A 30 -2.02 9.85 10.31
CA THR A 30 -3.35 9.57 9.76
C THR A 30 -3.72 8.07 9.80
N LEU A 31 -2.96 7.23 10.51
CA LEU A 31 -3.24 5.80 10.61
C LEU A 31 -4.60 5.53 11.28
#